data_AF-A0A4Q4UYK9-F1
#
_entry.id   AF-A0A4Q4UYK9-F1
#
_cell.length_a   1.000
_cell.length_b   1.000
_cell.length_c   1.000
_cell.angle_alpha   90.00
_cell.angle_beta   90.00
_cell.angle_gamma   90.00
#
_symmetry.space_group_name_H-M   'P 1'
#
loop_
_entity.id
_entity.type
_entity.pdbx_description
1 polymer ?
#
loop_
_entity_poly.entity_id
_entity_poly.type
_entity_poly.pdbx_seq_one_letter_code
_entity_poly.pdbx_strand_id
1 'polypeptide(L)'
;MAELDLSLNKIRDSLSGGWATTAICSACYIISPTGRWRTRLWVLQEAQVANNDSIVKCGEDEVPWLLFHRAVLCLQRKTSGIPKNLRSRLAVHALTVDFLVRAPLEEQLPISSGQHCRDPSDRICGVLSIAPPRLASKIKPNYVLRTMEIYKQAFLVYARHYQRLTLLQHYNYPDRLFPSWVPNWAFSVGSQATYYGRRASGISSARFYVLRNRPCADAVRFAAVLKAETAEVQSRQDVLEYLRTIGTENLQHTAYPAGGWKWSRDDPVRCVKYRNKLTCPEIDSDPRLLPEALRGRGIRLETLGLI
;
A
#
# COMPACT_ATOMS: atom_id res chain seq x y z
N MET A 1 1.02 25.69 18.98
CA MET A 1 2.49 25.72 19.17
C MET A 1 2.86 25.36 20.59
N ALA A 2 2.31 26.05 21.61
CA ALA A 2 2.61 25.79 23.03
C ALA A 2 2.47 24.32 23.48
N GLU A 3 1.41 23.60 23.09
CA GLU A 3 1.24 22.17 23.46
C GLU A 3 2.24 21.22 22.79
N LEU A 4 2.72 21.56 21.59
CA LEU A 4 3.71 20.77 20.85
C LEU A 4 5.11 20.98 21.43
N ASP A 5 5.45 22.21 21.80
CA ASP A 5 6.72 22.54 22.49
C ASP A 5 6.79 21.92 23.90
N LEU A 6 5.69 21.96 24.65
CA LEU A 6 5.57 21.27 25.95
C LEU A 6 5.72 19.75 25.81
N SER A 7 5.17 19.18 24.74
CA SER A 7 5.29 17.75 24.45
C SER A 7 6.70 17.36 24.02
N LEU A 8 7.40 18.24 23.30
CA LEU A 8 8.78 18.06 22.87
C LEU A 8 9.76 18.08 24.04
N ASN A 9 9.57 19.02 24.98
CA ASN A 9 10.37 19.10 26.20
C ASN A 9 10.21 17.84 27.06
N LYS A 10 8.99 17.31 27.22
CA LYS A 10 8.75 16.04 27.93
C LYS A 10 9.43 14.83 27.28
N ILE A 11 9.49 14.80 25.94
CA ILE A 11 10.19 13.73 25.21
C ILE A 11 11.69 13.86 25.45
N ARG A 12 12.23 15.07 25.34
CA ARG A 12 13.63 15.43 25.62
C ARG A 12 14.06 15.02 27.04
N ASP A 13 13.20 15.23 28.04
CA ASP A 13 13.49 14.85 29.43
C ASP A 13 13.44 13.32 29.67
N SER A 14 12.71 12.58 28.84
CA SER A 14 12.60 11.11 28.94
C SER A 14 13.73 10.32 28.26
N LEU A 15 14.63 11.01 27.55
CA LEU A 15 15.68 10.43 26.73
C LEU A 15 17.04 10.85 27.28
N SER A 16 17.59 10.03 28.19
CA SER A 16 18.91 10.21 28.78
C SER A 16 20.02 9.95 27.75
N GLY A 17 20.31 10.96 26.92
CA GLY A 17 21.44 10.96 26.00
C GLY A 17 21.42 12.18 25.08
N GLY A 18 22.33 13.13 25.29
CA GLY A 18 22.31 14.46 24.65
C GLY A 18 22.27 14.48 23.11
N TRP A 19 22.72 13.41 22.45
CA TRP A 19 22.67 13.23 20.99
C TRP A 19 21.31 12.71 20.48
N ALA A 20 20.57 11.97 21.30
CA ALA A 20 19.22 11.54 20.96
C ALA A 20 18.25 12.73 20.97
N THR A 21 18.48 13.71 21.83
CA THR A 21 17.62 14.87 22.05
C THR A 21 17.53 15.78 20.82
N THR A 22 18.66 16.11 20.17
CA THR A 22 18.67 16.94 18.96
C THR A 22 18.04 16.20 17.78
N ALA A 23 18.42 14.94 17.54
CA ALA A 23 17.84 14.11 16.49
C ALA A 23 16.32 13.96 16.63
N ILE A 24 15.82 13.88 17.86
CA ILE A 24 14.40 13.69 18.16
C ILE A 24 13.62 15.01 18.12
N CYS A 25 14.20 16.12 18.54
CA CYS A 25 13.61 17.45 18.35
C CYS A 25 13.51 17.81 16.86
N SER A 26 14.59 17.64 16.10
CA SER A 26 14.59 17.85 14.65
C SER A 26 13.61 16.90 13.95
N ALA A 27 13.55 15.62 14.35
CA ALA A 27 12.54 14.69 13.85
C ALA A 27 11.12 15.16 14.14
N CYS A 28 10.81 15.53 15.38
CA CYS A 28 9.47 15.98 15.73
C CYS A 28 9.05 17.28 15.03
N TYR A 29 10.00 18.18 14.77
CA TYR A 29 9.80 19.44 14.04
C TYR A 29 9.64 19.21 12.52
N ILE A 30 10.49 18.38 11.90
CA ILE A 30 10.35 17.98 10.49
C ILE A 30 9.02 17.27 10.25
N ILE A 31 8.63 16.42 11.20
CA ILE A 31 7.39 15.67 11.14
C ILE A 31 6.20 16.64 11.38
N SER A 32 6.41 17.85 11.94
CA SER A 32 5.38 18.77 12.49
C SER A 32 4.32 19.20 11.47
N PRO A 33 3.13 19.68 11.92
CA PRO A 33 2.06 20.08 11.01
C PRO A 33 2.47 21.22 10.06
N THR A 34 3.47 22.02 10.45
CA THR A 34 4.04 23.13 9.68
C THR A 34 5.30 22.74 8.90
N GLY A 35 5.78 21.50 9.06
CA GLY A 35 6.97 20.98 8.39
C GLY A 35 6.76 20.84 6.88
N ARG A 36 7.52 21.61 6.09
CA ARG A 36 7.50 21.57 4.61
C ARG A 36 7.87 20.21 4.02
N TRP A 37 8.40 19.29 4.82
CA TRP A 37 8.68 17.91 4.43
C TRP A 37 7.44 17.16 3.93
N ARG A 38 6.23 17.52 4.40
CA ARG A 38 4.94 16.88 4.02
C ARG A 38 4.34 17.38 2.71
N THR A 39 4.90 18.42 2.11
CA THR A 39 4.25 19.10 0.99
C THR A 39 4.74 18.62 -0.37
N ARG A 40 5.73 17.73 -0.43
CA ARG A 40 6.32 17.34 -1.72
C ARG A 40 6.58 15.85 -1.76
N LEU A 41 6.00 15.18 -2.75
CA LEU A 41 6.29 13.78 -3.05
C LEU A 41 7.80 13.52 -3.27
N TRP A 42 8.51 14.48 -3.84
CA TRP A 42 9.96 14.43 -4.10
C TRP A 42 10.81 14.19 -2.85
N VAL A 43 10.32 14.62 -1.69
CA VAL A 43 11.00 14.40 -0.40
C VAL A 43 11.08 12.92 -0.03
N LEU A 44 10.09 12.11 -0.45
CA LEU A 44 10.20 10.66 -0.30
C LEU A 44 11.36 10.11 -1.13
N GLN A 45 11.56 10.61 -2.35
CA GLN A 45 12.69 10.18 -3.18
C GLN A 45 14.02 10.58 -2.56
N GLU A 46 14.15 11.83 -2.11
CA GLU A 46 15.34 12.33 -1.43
C GLU A 46 15.70 11.44 -0.23
N ALA A 47 14.71 11.10 0.59
CA ALA A 47 14.87 10.18 1.70
C ALA A 47 15.28 8.76 1.29
N GLN A 48 14.76 8.25 0.17
CA GLN A 48 15.08 6.90 -0.29
C GLN A 48 16.43 6.80 -1.00
N VAL A 49 16.87 7.87 -1.68
CA VAL A 49 18.18 7.94 -2.36
C VAL A 49 19.30 8.35 -1.39
N ALA A 50 18.95 8.93 -0.24
CA ALA A 50 19.88 9.28 0.81
C ALA A 50 20.73 8.07 1.25
N ASN A 51 22.04 8.29 1.31
CA ASN A 51 23.03 7.33 1.79
C ASN A 51 23.37 7.60 3.26
N ASN A 52 24.31 6.83 3.82
CA ASN A 52 24.71 6.99 5.23
C ASN A 52 25.40 8.33 5.53
N ASP A 53 25.93 9.00 4.50
CA ASP A 53 26.61 10.30 4.59
C ASP A 53 25.64 11.48 4.44
N SER A 54 24.37 11.20 4.14
CA SER A 54 23.34 12.21 3.99
C SER A 54 22.99 12.85 5.32
N ILE A 55 22.67 14.15 5.29
CA ILE A 55 22.34 14.95 6.48
C ILE A 55 20.94 15.52 6.30
N VAL A 56 20.13 15.42 7.35
CA VAL A 56 18.84 16.09 7.45
C VAL A 56 19.05 17.46 8.06
N LYS A 57 18.70 18.50 7.31
CA LYS A 57 18.72 19.89 7.79
C LYS A 57 17.32 20.36 8.16
N CYS A 58 17.22 21.07 9.27
CA CYS A 58 15.98 21.68 9.75
C CYS A 58 16.26 23.07 10.33
N GLY A 59 16.27 24.09 9.48
CA GLY A 59 16.81 25.39 9.88
C GLY A 59 18.32 25.28 10.12
N GLU A 60 18.77 25.69 11.29
CA GLU A 60 20.17 25.60 11.73
C GLU A 60 20.54 24.24 12.31
N ASP A 61 19.55 23.38 12.60
CA ASP A 61 19.81 22.05 13.15
C ASP A 61 20.17 21.06 12.03
N GLU A 62 21.19 20.24 12.29
CA GLU A 62 21.66 19.20 11.39
C GLU A 62 21.73 17.84 12.11
N VAL A 63 21.22 16.80 11.44
CA VAL A 63 21.21 15.43 11.97
C VAL A 63 21.60 14.46 10.86
N PRO A 64 22.59 13.58 11.06
CA PRO A 64 22.89 12.50 10.11
C PRO A 64 21.65 11.64 9.81
N TRP A 65 21.41 11.34 8.52
CA TRP A 65 20.25 10.58 8.06
C TRP A 65 20.07 9.25 8.77
N LEU A 66 21.18 8.53 8.98
CA LEU A 66 21.19 7.26 9.71
C LEU A 66 20.66 7.39 11.15
N LEU A 67 21.03 8.47 11.84
CA LEU A 67 20.58 8.72 13.22
C LEU A 67 19.11 9.14 13.24
N PHE A 68 18.70 10.00 12.31
CA PHE A 68 17.30 10.38 12.14
C PHE A 68 16.41 9.14 11.91
N HIS A 69 16.81 8.26 10.99
CA HIS A 69 16.08 7.05 10.66
C HIS A 69 15.91 6.13 11.89
N ARG A 70 16.99 5.87 12.62
CA ARG A 70 16.95 5.06 13.85
C ARG A 70 16.07 5.69 14.92
N ALA A 71 16.14 7.01 15.09
CA ALA A 71 15.31 7.74 16.05
C ALA A 71 13.82 7.59 15.74
N VAL A 72 13.41 7.74 14.48
CA VAL A 72 12.00 7.54 14.06
C VAL A 72 11.51 6.12 14.37
N LEU A 73 12.31 5.10 14.05
CA LEU A 73 11.96 3.69 14.32
C LEU A 73 11.85 3.40 15.83
N CYS A 74 12.80 3.89 16.63
CA CYS A 74 12.78 3.71 18.08
C CYS A 74 11.57 4.41 18.72
N LEU A 75 11.28 5.65 18.32
CA LEU A 75 10.15 6.41 18.84
C LEU A 75 8.81 5.79 18.44
N GLN A 76 8.69 5.24 17.23
CA GLN A 76 7.49 4.56 16.76
C GLN A 76 7.16 3.33 17.62
N ARG A 77 8.17 2.60 18.10
CA ARG A 77 7.99 1.40 18.93
C ARG A 77 7.77 1.70 20.42
N LYS A 78 8.03 2.95 20.88
CA LYS A 78 7.76 3.33 22.28
C LYS A 78 6.26 3.37 22.56
N THR A 79 5.82 2.59 23.54
CA THR A 79 4.42 2.48 23.98
C THR A 79 4.02 3.54 25.01
N SER A 80 4.96 4.13 25.73
CA SER A 80 4.75 5.21 26.72
C SER A 80 5.64 6.44 26.43
N GLY A 81 5.28 7.60 27.00
CA GLY A 81 6.06 8.85 26.89
C GLY A 81 5.91 9.63 25.57
N ILE A 82 5.19 9.09 24.58
CA ILE A 82 4.98 9.74 23.28
C ILE A 82 3.53 10.27 23.17
N PRO A 83 3.33 11.58 22.90
CA PRO A 83 2.03 12.17 22.61
C PRO A 83 1.29 11.46 21.46
N LYS A 84 -0.03 11.28 21.57
CA LYS A 84 -0.85 10.54 20.57
C LYS A 84 -0.72 11.09 19.15
N ASN A 85 -0.73 12.42 19.00
CA ASN A 85 -0.55 13.12 17.72
C ASN A 85 0.84 12.90 17.12
N LEU A 86 1.88 12.80 17.94
CA LEU A 86 3.23 12.49 17.45
C LEU A 86 3.33 11.02 17.06
N ARG A 87 2.71 10.10 17.82
CA ARG A 87 2.70 8.67 17.51
C ARG A 87 2.08 8.35 16.16
N SER A 88 0.91 8.92 15.85
CA SER A 88 0.28 8.71 14.53
C SER A 88 1.17 9.21 13.39
N ARG A 89 1.92 10.30 13.62
CA ARG A 89 2.84 10.86 12.64
C ARG A 89 4.11 10.04 12.49
N LEU A 90 4.70 9.58 13.59
CA LEU A 90 5.83 8.64 13.58
C LEU A 90 5.48 7.35 12.83
N ALA A 91 4.25 6.84 12.99
CA ALA A 91 3.80 5.67 12.23
C ALA A 91 3.83 5.91 10.71
N VAL A 92 3.34 7.07 10.24
CA VAL A 92 3.40 7.43 8.82
C VAL A 92 4.85 7.57 8.34
N HIS A 93 5.70 8.24 9.12
CA HIS A 93 7.10 8.44 8.73
C HIS A 93 7.91 7.14 8.75
N ALA A 94 7.69 6.25 9.72
CA ALA A 94 8.33 4.94 9.77
C ALA A 94 8.01 4.12 8.50
N LEU A 95 6.75 4.17 8.02
CA LEU A 95 6.37 3.54 6.75
C LEU A 95 7.11 4.15 5.56
N THR A 96 7.26 5.47 5.52
CA THR A 96 7.95 6.13 4.41
C THR A 96 9.45 5.88 4.38
N VAL A 97 10.11 5.76 5.54
CA VAL A 97 11.58 5.68 5.59
C VAL A 97 12.08 4.24 5.51
N ASP A 98 11.46 3.28 6.20
CA ASP A 98 11.95 1.89 6.26
C ASP A 98 11.28 0.95 5.23
N PHE A 99 10.01 1.23 4.91
CA PHE A 99 9.18 0.27 4.19
C PHE A 99 9.04 0.59 2.70
N LEU A 100 9.13 1.86 2.30
CA LEU A 100 8.77 2.31 0.95
C LEU A 100 9.64 1.70 -0.17
N VAL A 101 10.97 1.68 -0.05
CA VAL A 101 11.86 1.06 -1.06
C VAL A 101 11.70 -0.46 -1.16
N ARG A 102 11.31 -1.11 -0.07
CA ARG A 102 11.12 -2.57 -0.03
C ARG A 102 9.71 -3.00 -0.42
N ALA A 103 8.77 -2.05 -0.44
CA ALA A 103 7.38 -2.30 -0.74
C ALA A 103 7.15 -2.47 -2.26
N PRO A 104 6.25 -3.37 -2.67
CA PRO A 104 5.83 -3.46 -4.07
C PRO A 104 5.04 -2.20 -4.46
N LEU A 105 4.90 -1.93 -5.78
CA LEU A 105 4.28 -0.69 -6.28
C LEU A 105 2.88 -0.46 -5.70
N GLU A 106 2.11 -1.53 -5.53
CA GLU A 106 0.77 -1.47 -4.96
C GLU A 106 0.74 -0.95 -3.51
N GLU A 107 1.82 -1.08 -2.75
CA GLU A 107 1.93 -0.54 -1.39
C GLU A 107 2.57 0.85 -1.40
N GLN A 108 3.47 1.14 -2.35
CA GLN A 108 4.10 2.45 -2.50
C GLN A 108 3.09 3.56 -2.83
N LEU A 109 2.11 3.28 -3.69
CA LEU A 109 1.10 4.26 -4.13
C LEU A 109 0.21 4.77 -2.98
N PRO A 110 -0.38 3.92 -2.11
CA PRO A 110 -1.09 4.38 -0.93
C PRO A 110 -0.21 5.10 0.09
N ILE A 111 1.01 4.60 0.36
CA ILE A 111 1.90 5.21 1.36
C ILE A 111 2.31 6.63 0.93
N SER A 112 2.55 6.84 -0.36
CA SER A 112 2.89 8.15 -0.93
C SER A 112 1.70 9.08 -1.14
N SER A 113 0.46 8.57 -1.04
CA SER A 113 -0.75 9.35 -1.34
C SER A 113 -1.03 10.53 -0.41
N GLY A 114 -0.46 10.51 0.80
CA GLY A 114 -0.58 11.61 1.77
C GLY A 114 0.32 12.82 1.44
N GLN A 115 1.16 12.74 0.42
CA GLN A 115 2.03 13.83 -0.01
C GLN A 115 1.34 14.72 -1.04
N HIS A 116 1.54 16.03 -0.93
CA HIS A 116 1.00 16.98 -1.90
C HIS A 116 1.75 16.85 -3.24
N CYS A 117 0.98 16.83 -4.32
CA CYS A 117 1.46 16.86 -5.71
C CYS A 117 0.78 18.05 -6.39
N ARG A 118 1.54 18.94 -7.03
CA ARG A 118 0.97 20.11 -7.74
C ARG A 118 0.32 19.66 -9.05
N ASP A 119 0.99 18.79 -9.79
CA ASP A 119 0.41 18.03 -10.89
C ASP A 119 0.03 16.63 -10.38
N PRO A 120 -1.22 16.19 -10.49
CA PRO A 120 -1.61 14.83 -10.15
C PRO A 120 -0.74 13.76 -10.83
N SER A 121 -0.29 14.02 -12.06
CA SER A 121 0.57 13.13 -12.85
C SER A 121 1.91 12.85 -12.19
N ASP A 122 2.42 13.80 -11.39
CA ASP A 122 3.65 13.64 -10.61
C ASP A 122 3.55 12.50 -9.61
N ARG A 123 2.35 12.04 -9.25
CA ARG A 123 2.22 10.91 -8.33
C ARG A 123 2.78 9.63 -8.89
N ILE A 124 2.57 9.38 -10.18
CA ILE A 124 3.16 8.22 -10.84
C ILE A 124 4.64 8.44 -11.03
N CYS A 125 5.06 9.56 -11.62
CA CYS A 125 6.47 9.88 -11.85
C CYS A 125 7.29 9.84 -10.56
N GLY A 126 6.70 10.35 -9.49
CA GLY A 126 7.26 10.40 -8.16
C GLY A 126 7.52 9.01 -7.60
N VAL A 127 6.53 8.12 -7.70
CA VAL A 127 6.64 6.72 -7.26
C VAL A 127 7.54 5.88 -8.19
N LEU A 128 7.64 6.18 -9.49
CA LEU A 128 8.51 5.43 -10.41
C LEU A 128 9.99 5.49 -10.01
N SER A 129 10.45 6.60 -9.43
CA SER A 129 11.83 6.74 -8.96
C SER A 129 12.21 5.74 -7.86
N ILE A 130 11.23 5.26 -7.10
CA ILE A 130 11.38 4.33 -5.98
C ILE A 130 10.79 2.95 -6.30
N ALA A 131 10.17 2.79 -7.47
CA ALA A 131 9.58 1.54 -7.92
C ALA A 131 10.66 0.55 -8.37
N PRO A 132 10.36 -0.76 -8.41
CA PRO A 132 11.29 -1.76 -8.93
C PRO A 132 11.81 -1.40 -10.34
N PRO A 133 13.14 -1.38 -10.60
CA PRO A 133 13.71 -0.87 -11.85
C PRO A 133 13.16 -1.53 -13.13
N ARG A 134 12.85 -2.84 -13.04
CA ARG A 134 12.27 -3.61 -14.16
C ARG A 134 10.86 -3.16 -14.55
N LEU A 135 10.11 -2.59 -13.61
CA LEU A 135 8.80 -2.01 -13.86
C LEU A 135 8.95 -0.55 -14.27
N ALA A 136 9.76 0.22 -13.53
CA ALA A 136 9.98 1.64 -13.77
C ALA A 136 10.44 1.92 -15.21
N SER A 137 11.37 1.11 -15.73
CA SER A 137 11.85 1.20 -17.12
C SER A 137 10.77 1.00 -18.20
N LYS A 138 9.64 0.38 -17.87
CA LYS A 138 8.52 0.16 -18.81
C LYS A 138 7.49 1.30 -18.79
N ILE A 139 7.51 2.15 -17.77
CA ILE A 139 6.57 3.27 -17.63
C ILE A 139 7.32 4.54 -18.03
N LYS A 140 6.91 5.17 -19.13
CA LYS A 140 7.50 6.43 -19.60
C LYS A 140 6.51 7.57 -19.33
N PRO A 141 6.78 8.45 -18.35
CA PRO A 141 5.97 9.64 -18.14
C PRO A 141 5.86 10.47 -19.41
N ASN A 142 4.62 10.77 -19.81
CA ASN A 142 4.36 11.70 -20.90
C ASN A 142 3.38 12.78 -20.39
N TYR A 143 3.94 13.91 -19.98
CA TYR A 143 3.20 15.05 -19.43
C TYR A 143 2.32 15.79 -20.46
N VAL A 144 2.41 15.44 -21.75
CA VAL A 144 1.48 15.94 -22.78
C VAL A 144 0.10 15.25 -22.65
N LEU A 145 0.06 14.06 -22.05
CA LEU A 145 -1.18 13.31 -21.85
C LEU A 145 -1.94 13.84 -20.65
N ARG A 146 -3.27 13.69 -20.70
CA ARG A 146 -4.12 13.90 -19.52
C ARG A 146 -3.73 12.91 -18.41
N THR A 147 -3.84 13.32 -17.15
CA THR A 147 -3.55 12.48 -15.98
C THR A 147 -4.20 11.10 -16.05
N MET A 148 -5.46 11.01 -16.50
CA MET A 148 -6.17 9.74 -16.66
C MET A 148 -5.44 8.77 -17.60
N GLU A 149 -4.91 9.27 -18.72
CA GLU A 149 -4.19 8.43 -19.68
C GLU A 149 -2.83 7.99 -19.13
N ILE A 150 -2.15 8.84 -18.34
CA ILE A 150 -0.92 8.46 -17.62
C ILE A 150 -1.22 7.34 -16.63
N TYR A 151 -2.31 7.47 -15.86
CA TYR A 151 -2.68 6.48 -14.87
C TYR A 151 -3.08 5.15 -15.50
N LYS A 152 -3.86 5.22 -16.57
CA LYS A 152 -4.25 4.08 -17.40
C LYS A 152 -3.04 3.34 -17.98
N GLN A 153 -2.07 4.07 -18.53
CA GLN A 153 -0.85 3.47 -19.05
C GLN A 153 -0.05 2.77 -17.95
N ALA A 154 0.12 3.41 -16.80
CA ALA A 154 0.82 2.82 -15.66
C ALA A 154 0.11 1.56 -15.14
N PHE A 155 -1.22 1.57 -15.03
CA PHE A 155 -2.02 0.39 -14.67
C PHE A 155 -1.80 -0.76 -15.65
N LEU A 156 -1.90 -0.51 -16.95
CA LEU A 156 -1.75 -1.55 -17.97
C LEU A 156 -0.32 -2.11 -18.01
N VAL A 157 0.70 -1.26 -17.85
CA VAL A 157 2.09 -1.70 -17.76
C VAL A 157 2.31 -2.58 -16.53
N TYR A 158 1.80 -2.17 -15.36
CA TYR A 158 1.84 -2.98 -14.14
C TYR A 158 1.15 -4.33 -14.35
N ALA A 159 -0.08 -4.31 -14.85
CA ALA A 159 -0.89 -5.52 -14.99
C ALA A 159 -0.23 -6.51 -15.95
N ARG A 160 0.36 -6.03 -17.05
CA ARG A 160 1.13 -6.88 -17.97
C ARG A 160 2.45 -7.36 -17.38
N HIS A 161 3.13 -6.52 -16.59
CA HIS A 161 4.42 -6.86 -16.00
C HIS A 161 4.27 -7.99 -14.96
N TYR A 162 3.33 -7.86 -14.03
CA TYR A 162 3.14 -8.80 -12.93
C TYR A 162 2.08 -9.86 -13.21
N GLN A 163 1.33 -9.75 -14.32
CA GLN A 163 0.14 -10.54 -14.59
C GLN A 163 -0.86 -10.46 -13.43
N ARG A 164 -1.10 -9.24 -12.89
CA ARG A 164 -1.92 -9.04 -11.69
C ARG A 164 -2.83 -7.82 -11.85
N LEU A 165 -4.04 -7.93 -11.30
CA LEU A 165 -5.03 -6.84 -11.24
C LEU A 165 -5.16 -6.24 -9.84
N THR A 166 -4.17 -6.44 -8.98
CA THR A 166 -4.14 -5.97 -7.57
C THR A 166 -4.29 -4.47 -7.42
N LEU A 167 -3.87 -3.67 -8.42
CA LEU A 167 -4.08 -2.21 -8.41
C LEU A 167 -5.55 -1.79 -8.47
N LEU A 168 -6.49 -2.67 -8.85
CA LEU A 168 -7.93 -2.40 -8.77
C LEU A 168 -8.39 -2.10 -7.33
N GLN A 169 -7.65 -2.57 -6.33
CA GLN A 169 -7.93 -2.27 -4.92
C GLN A 169 -7.83 -0.76 -4.59
N HIS A 170 -7.12 0.01 -5.43
CA HIS A 170 -6.94 1.46 -5.28
C HIS A 170 -8.11 2.27 -5.82
N TYR A 171 -9.18 1.62 -6.27
CA TYR A 171 -10.40 2.30 -6.64
C TYR A 171 -10.96 3.06 -5.43
N ASN A 172 -11.01 4.38 -5.56
CA ASN A 172 -11.49 5.32 -4.57
C ASN A 172 -12.61 6.12 -5.22
N TYR A 173 -13.85 5.67 -5.02
CA TYR A 173 -15.09 6.28 -5.50
C TYR A 173 -15.27 6.34 -7.03
N PRO A 174 -16.53 6.31 -7.51
CA PRO A 174 -16.82 6.51 -8.93
C PRO A 174 -16.49 7.93 -9.35
N ASP A 175 -15.35 8.09 -10.02
CA ASP A 175 -15.00 9.27 -10.79
C ASP A 175 -15.51 9.08 -12.22
N ARG A 176 -16.50 9.88 -12.64
CA ARG A 176 -17.09 9.80 -13.99
C ARG A 176 -16.08 10.13 -15.10
N LEU A 177 -14.95 10.76 -14.77
CA LEU A 177 -13.89 11.10 -15.72
C LEU A 177 -12.91 9.93 -15.95
N PHE A 178 -12.99 8.87 -15.14
CA PHE A 178 -12.11 7.71 -15.21
C PHE A 178 -12.93 6.44 -15.50
N PRO A 179 -12.44 5.54 -16.36
CA PRO A 179 -12.98 4.18 -16.41
C PRO A 179 -12.86 3.54 -15.01
N SER A 180 -13.81 2.67 -14.65
CA SER A 180 -13.89 2.03 -13.33
C SER A 180 -12.65 1.19 -12.98
N TRP A 181 -11.89 0.77 -13.98
CA TRP A 181 -10.66 0.00 -13.81
C TRP A 181 -9.39 0.85 -13.75
N VAL A 182 -9.46 2.15 -14.00
CA VAL A 182 -8.31 3.06 -13.89
C VAL A 182 -8.37 3.72 -12.51
N PRO A 183 -7.46 3.38 -11.57
CA PRO A 183 -7.47 4.02 -10.27
C PRO A 183 -7.11 5.51 -10.40
N ASN A 184 -7.90 6.38 -9.77
CA ASN A 184 -7.53 7.78 -9.63
C ASN A 184 -6.57 7.96 -8.46
N TRP A 185 -5.27 7.87 -8.75
CA TRP A 185 -4.24 8.04 -7.72
C TRP A 185 -4.12 9.46 -7.19
N ALA A 186 -4.77 10.48 -7.77
CA ALA A 186 -4.74 11.84 -7.21
C ALA A 186 -5.28 11.89 -5.77
N PHE A 187 -6.15 10.94 -5.41
CA PHE A 187 -6.76 10.85 -4.10
C PHE A 187 -6.15 9.71 -3.25
N SER A 188 -6.06 9.94 -1.95
CA SER A 188 -5.56 8.95 -1.00
C SER A 188 -6.53 7.79 -0.85
N VAL A 189 -6.02 6.56 -0.98
CA VAL A 189 -6.74 5.36 -0.54
C VAL A 189 -6.61 5.34 0.98
N GLY A 190 -7.71 5.50 1.71
CA GLY A 190 -7.69 5.39 3.16
C GLY A 190 -6.95 4.13 3.60
N SER A 191 -5.92 4.28 4.42
CA SER A 191 -4.93 3.25 4.78
C SER A 191 -5.49 2.02 5.50
N GLN A 192 -6.80 1.98 5.77
CA GLN A 192 -7.44 0.98 6.62
C GLN A 192 -8.01 -0.23 5.86
N ALA A 193 -8.15 -0.17 4.53
CA ALA A 193 -8.82 -1.23 3.76
C ALA A 193 -7.87 -2.14 2.95
N THR A 194 -6.56 -1.97 3.06
CA THR A 194 -5.60 -2.42 2.04
C THR A 194 -5.09 -3.85 2.17
N TYR A 195 -5.35 -4.57 3.27
CA TYR A 195 -4.66 -5.84 3.50
C TYR A 195 -5.47 -7.12 3.23
N TYR A 196 -6.80 -7.15 3.43
CA TYR A 196 -7.55 -8.41 3.28
C TYR A 196 -8.90 -8.31 2.54
N GLY A 197 -9.54 -7.14 2.46
CA GLY A 197 -10.93 -7.05 1.99
C GLY A 197 -11.14 -6.81 0.49
N ARG A 198 -10.10 -6.44 -0.26
CA ARG A 198 -10.25 -5.96 -1.66
C ARG A 198 -9.62 -6.87 -2.73
N ARG A 199 -9.26 -8.11 -2.37
CA ARG A 199 -8.57 -9.06 -3.26
C ARG A 199 -9.27 -10.43 -3.28
N ALA A 200 -10.31 -10.57 -4.10
CA ALA A 200 -11.06 -11.82 -4.21
C ALA A 200 -10.19 -13.02 -4.64
N SER A 201 -9.18 -12.79 -5.49
CA SER A 201 -8.19 -13.81 -5.91
C SER A 201 -6.86 -13.75 -5.14
N GLY A 202 -6.81 -12.96 -4.07
CA GLY A 202 -5.57 -12.68 -3.33
C GLY A 202 -4.51 -12.03 -4.23
N ILE A 203 -3.35 -12.67 -4.31
CA ILE A 203 -2.19 -12.22 -5.10
C ILE A 203 -1.92 -13.11 -6.32
N SER A 204 -2.88 -13.94 -6.71
CA SER A 204 -2.73 -14.86 -7.83
C SER A 204 -2.67 -14.13 -9.18
N SER A 205 -2.04 -14.79 -10.15
CA SER A 205 -1.98 -14.31 -11.52
C SER A 205 -3.38 -14.13 -12.09
N ALA A 206 -3.57 -13.07 -12.85
CA ALA A 206 -4.78 -12.75 -13.58
C ALA A 206 -4.56 -12.99 -15.08
N ARG A 207 -5.51 -13.68 -15.71
CA ARG A 207 -5.58 -13.75 -17.17
C ARG A 207 -6.46 -12.61 -17.66
N PHE A 208 -5.86 -11.66 -18.38
CA PHE A 208 -6.58 -10.52 -18.93
C PHE A 208 -6.01 -10.11 -20.29
N TYR A 209 -6.83 -9.44 -21.08
CA TYR A 209 -6.47 -8.86 -22.38
C TYR A 209 -7.18 -7.53 -22.56
N VAL A 210 -6.78 -6.73 -23.55
CA VAL A 210 -7.45 -5.45 -23.83
C VAL A 210 -8.18 -5.56 -25.17
N LEU A 211 -9.49 -5.41 -25.14
CA LEU A 211 -10.35 -5.39 -26.31
C LEU A 211 -10.96 -3.99 -26.48
N ARG A 212 -10.72 -3.34 -27.63
CA ARG A 212 -11.27 -2.00 -27.93
C ARG A 212 -11.05 -1.00 -26.79
N ASN A 213 -9.83 -0.95 -26.25
CA ASN A 213 -9.43 -0.08 -25.13
C ASN A 213 -10.10 -0.38 -23.78
N ARG A 214 -10.70 -1.57 -23.61
CA ARG A 214 -11.25 -2.05 -22.34
C ARG A 214 -10.54 -3.34 -21.90
N PRO A 215 -10.02 -3.42 -20.67
CA PRO A 215 -9.50 -4.66 -20.14
C PRO A 215 -10.64 -5.66 -19.94
N CYS A 216 -10.40 -6.88 -20.38
CA CYS A 216 -11.26 -8.04 -20.15
C CYS A 216 -10.46 -9.03 -19.32
N ALA A 217 -11.06 -9.58 -18.27
CA ALA A 217 -10.42 -10.56 -17.40
C ALA A 217 -11.27 -11.83 -17.31
N ASP A 218 -10.60 -12.98 -17.21
CA ASP A 218 -11.26 -14.22 -16.82
C ASP A 218 -11.70 -14.11 -15.36
N ALA A 219 -12.94 -14.44 -15.09
CA ALA A 219 -13.57 -14.26 -13.79
C ALA A 219 -14.47 -15.44 -13.43
N VAL A 220 -14.66 -15.60 -12.12
CA VAL A 220 -15.64 -16.52 -11.53
C VAL A 220 -16.80 -15.67 -11.02
N ARG A 221 -18.02 -15.98 -11.47
CA ARG A 221 -19.24 -15.38 -10.92
C ARG A 221 -19.67 -16.20 -9.71
N PHE A 222 -19.52 -15.63 -8.52
CA PHE A 222 -19.91 -16.29 -7.26
C PHE A 222 -21.41 -16.12 -6.97
N ALA A 223 -21.87 -14.87 -6.91
CA ALA A 223 -23.25 -14.52 -6.63
C ALA A 223 -23.55 -13.11 -7.17
N ALA A 224 -24.84 -12.79 -7.30
CA ALA A 224 -25.29 -11.42 -7.54
C ALA A 224 -25.41 -10.69 -6.19
N VAL A 225 -24.83 -9.49 -6.10
CA VAL A 225 -25.07 -8.61 -4.95
C VAL A 225 -26.48 -8.03 -5.10
N LEU A 226 -27.41 -8.49 -4.27
CA LEU A 226 -28.80 -8.02 -4.29
C LEU A 226 -28.97 -6.67 -3.58
N LYS A 227 -28.21 -6.45 -2.51
CA LYS A 227 -28.26 -5.26 -1.69
C LYS A 227 -26.87 -4.96 -1.15
N ALA A 228 -26.45 -3.70 -1.22
CA ALA A 228 -25.27 -3.19 -0.55
C ALA A 228 -25.73 -2.12 0.45
N GLU A 229 -25.53 -2.38 1.73
CA GLU A 229 -25.90 -1.46 2.81
C GLU A 229 -24.63 -0.94 3.48
N THR A 230 -24.67 0.32 3.91
CA THR A 230 -23.64 0.87 4.77
C THR A 230 -24.14 0.82 6.20
N ALA A 231 -23.42 0.14 7.08
CA ALA A 231 -23.75 0.15 8.51
C ALA A 231 -23.49 1.55 9.08
N GLU A 232 -24.46 2.09 9.82
CA GLU A 232 -24.22 3.27 10.65
C GLU A 232 -23.42 2.82 11.88
N VAL A 233 -22.14 3.20 11.88
CA VAL A 233 -21.19 2.87 12.95
C VAL A 233 -20.72 4.18 13.57
N GLN A 234 -21.10 4.42 14.81
CA GLN A 234 -20.68 5.59 15.59
C GLN A 234 -19.64 5.22 16.66
N SER A 235 -19.57 3.94 17.03
CA SER A 235 -18.67 3.43 18.05
C SER A 235 -17.99 2.11 17.64
N ARG A 236 -16.91 1.75 18.35
CA ARG A 236 -16.28 0.43 18.19
C ARG A 236 -17.23 -0.72 18.56
N GLN A 237 -18.19 -0.47 19.45
CA GLN A 237 -19.18 -1.45 19.86
C GLN A 237 -20.13 -1.76 18.69
N ASP A 238 -20.55 -0.73 17.94
CA ASP A 238 -21.42 -0.87 16.77
C ASP A 238 -20.75 -1.70 15.68
N VAL A 239 -19.42 -1.55 15.50
CA VAL A 239 -18.64 -2.41 14.59
C VAL A 239 -18.74 -3.87 15.01
N LEU A 240 -18.50 -4.17 16.30
CA LEU A 240 -18.51 -5.55 16.79
C LEU A 240 -19.89 -6.18 16.67
N GLU A 241 -20.94 -5.41 16.97
CA GLU A 241 -22.32 -5.88 16.84
C GLU A 241 -22.68 -6.13 15.37
N TYR A 242 -22.34 -5.21 14.47
CA TYR A 242 -22.51 -5.41 13.03
C TYR A 242 -21.76 -6.65 12.50
N LEU A 243 -20.52 -6.88 12.96
CA LEU A 243 -19.75 -8.06 12.54
C LEU A 243 -20.38 -9.38 13.02
N ARG A 244 -21.08 -9.36 14.17
CA ARG A 244 -21.87 -10.49 14.67
C ARG A 244 -23.15 -10.68 13.86
N THR A 245 -23.87 -9.62 13.51
CA THR A 245 -25.11 -9.75 12.73
C THR A 245 -24.88 -10.33 11.35
N ILE A 246 -23.74 -10.04 10.72
CA ILE A 246 -23.37 -10.63 9.43
C ILE A 246 -22.70 -12.01 9.56
N GLY A 247 -22.57 -12.55 10.78
CA GLY A 247 -22.13 -13.91 11.05
C GLY A 247 -20.67 -14.19 10.71
N THR A 248 -19.77 -13.21 10.87
CA THR A 248 -18.34 -13.38 10.50
C THR A 248 -17.62 -14.49 11.27
N GLU A 249 -18.12 -14.87 12.45
CA GLU A 249 -17.62 -16.01 13.24
C GLU A 249 -17.74 -17.35 12.49
N ASN A 250 -18.71 -17.46 11.57
CA ASN A 250 -18.93 -18.67 10.77
C ASN A 250 -17.89 -18.82 9.65
N LEU A 251 -17.12 -17.78 9.33
CA LEU A 251 -16.09 -17.80 8.28
C LEU A 251 -14.82 -18.57 8.69
N GLN A 252 -14.61 -18.82 9.99
CA GLN A 252 -13.36 -19.43 10.48
C GLN A 252 -13.34 -20.96 10.45
N HIS A 253 -14.51 -21.62 10.32
CA HIS A 253 -14.64 -23.07 10.54
C HIS A 253 -14.70 -23.93 9.28
N THR A 254 -14.59 -23.34 8.08
CA THR A 254 -14.54 -24.12 6.84
C THR A 254 -13.10 -24.52 6.51
N ALA A 255 -12.71 -25.74 6.90
CA ALA A 255 -11.50 -26.36 6.41
C ALA A 255 -11.61 -26.54 4.89
N TYR A 256 -10.83 -25.77 4.12
CA TYR A 256 -10.90 -25.77 2.67
C TYR A 256 -10.30 -27.08 2.11
N PRO A 257 -11.06 -27.88 1.34
CA PRO A 257 -10.62 -29.18 0.89
C PRO A 257 -9.65 -29.02 -0.29
N ALA A 258 -8.35 -29.20 -0.07
CA ALA A 258 -7.41 -29.34 -1.19
C ALA A 258 -6.23 -30.25 -0.85
N GLY A 259 -6.13 -31.35 -1.60
CA GLY A 259 -4.97 -32.22 -1.66
C GLY A 259 -3.81 -31.62 -2.47
N GLY A 260 -2.60 -32.13 -2.18
CA GLY A 260 -1.40 -31.99 -3.03
C GLY A 260 -0.44 -30.85 -2.68
N TRP A 261 -0.94 -29.64 -2.39
CA TRP A 261 -0.13 -28.44 -2.15
C TRP A 261 -0.16 -28.07 -0.67
N LYS A 262 0.99 -28.07 0.03
CA LYS A 262 1.07 -27.82 1.48
C LYS A 262 1.83 -26.53 1.75
N TRP A 263 1.18 -25.63 2.49
CA TRP A 263 1.79 -24.45 3.11
C TRP A 263 2.61 -24.86 4.35
N SER A 264 3.80 -24.31 4.52
CA SER A 264 4.76 -24.57 5.59
C SER A 264 4.99 -23.32 6.45
N ARG A 265 5.44 -23.51 7.71
CA ARG A 265 5.87 -22.40 8.58
C ARG A 265 7.13 -21.69 8.09
N ASP A 266 7.85 -22.28 7.16
CA ASP A 266 8.99 -21.66 6.48
C ASP A 266 8.56 -20.74 5.32
N ASP A 267 7.25 -20.67 5.01
CA ASP A 267 6.73 -19.80 3.97
C ASP A 267 6.50 -18.37 4.50
N PRO A 268 6.99 -17.32 3.82
CA PRO A 268 6.83 -15.94 4.28
C PRO A 268 5.36 -15.53 4.37
N VAL A 269 5.01 -14.69 5.36
CA VAL A 269 3.65 -14.24 5.69
C VAL A 269 2.90 -13.55 4.52
N ARG A 270 3.62 -13.12 3.47
CA ARG A 270 3.05 -12.52 2.24
C ARG A 270 3.02 -13.46 1.01
N CYS A 271 3.46 -14.73 1.18
CA CYS A 271 3.55 -15.93 0.32
C CYS A 271 3.78 -15.71 -1.19
N VAL A 272 4.86 -16.25 -1.79
CA VAL A 272 5.09 -16.00 -3.24
C VAL A 272 5.60 -17.18 -4.06
N LYS A 273 5.78 -18.41 -3.55
CA LYS A 273 6.14 -19.53 -4.44
C LYS A 273 5.52 -20.87 -4.04
N TYR A 274 4.83 -21.49 -4.98
CA TYR A 274 4.33 -22.86 -4.88
C TYR A 274 5.27 -23.76 -5.67
N ARG A 275 5.88 -24.73 -5.00
CA ARG A 275 6.72 -25.73 -5.65
C ARG A 275 5.92 -27.00 -5.92
N ASN A 276 5.87 -27.43 -7.17
CA ASN A 276 5.27 -28.72 -7.51
C ASN A 276 6.14 -29.85 -6.95
N LYS A 277 5.55 -30.75 -6.16
CA LYS A 277 6.29 -31.85 -5.50
C LYS A 277 6.77 -32.93 -6.45
N LEU A 278 6.11 -33.09 -7.60
CA LEU A 278 6.40 -34.16 -8.57
C LEU A 278 7.30 -33.66 -9.69
N THR A 279 7.06 -32.44 -10.18
CA THR A 279 7.79 -31.91 -11.33
C THR A 279 8.92 -30.97 -10.92
N CYS A 280 8.88 -30.37 -9.72
CA CYS A 280 9.79 -29.35 -9.17
C CYS A 280 9.70 -27.88 -9.64
N PRO A 281 8.95 -27.44 -10.68
CA PRO A 281 8.73 -26.04 -10.96
C PRO A 281 8.16 -25.27 -9.78
N GLU A 282 8.63 -24.03 -9.66
CA GLU A 282 8.05 -23.03 -8.78
C GLU A 282 7.17 -22.08 -9.59
N ILE A 283 5.98 -21.77 -9.07
CA ILE A 283 5.11 -20.72 -9.61
C ILE A 283 4.81 -19.70 -8.52
N ASP A 284 4.60 -18.44 -8.90
CA ASP A 284 4.32 -17.34 -7.98
C ASP A 284 2.83 -16.96 -7.88
N SER A 285 1.97 -17.90 -8.28
CA SER A 285 0.52 -17.80 -8.30
C SER A 285 -0.09 -19.03 -7.62
N ASP A 286 -1.26 -18.89 -7.00
CA ASP A 286 -1.97 -20.03 -6.42
C ASP A 286 -2.34 -21.03 -7.54
N PRO A 287 -1.78 -22.26 -7.53
CA PRO A 287 -2.07 -23.27 -8.55
C PRO A 287 -3.56 -23.64 -8.57
N ARG A 288 -4.27 -23.44 -7.45
CA ARG A 288 -5.71 -23.72 -7.35
C ARG A 288 -6.52 -22.71 -8.14
N LEU A 289 -6.03 -21.48 -8.32
CA LEU A 289 -6.72 -20.41 -9.05
C LEU A 289 -6.36 -20.39 -10.53
N LEU A 290 -5.58 -21.36 -11.02
CA LEU A 290 -5.35 -21.52 -12.45
C LEU A 290 -6.66 -21.86 -13.19
N PRO A 291 -6.86 -21.36 -14.41
CA PRO A 291 -8.08 -21.62 -15.18
C PRO A 291 -8.39 -23.11 -15.33
N GLU A 292 -7.37 -23.92 -15.56
CA GLU A 292 -7.47 -25.38 -15.72
C GLU A 292 -7.88 -26.06 -14.41
N ALA A 293 -7.33 -25.60 -13.27
CA ALA A 293 -7.68 -26.11 -11.95
C ALA A 293 -9.10 -25.70 -11.51
N LEU A 294 -9.58 -24.53 -11.94
CA LEU A 294 -10.96 -24.10 -11.73
C LEU A 294 -11.92 -24.94 -12.59
N ARG A 295 -11.64 -25.08 -13.89
CA ARG A 295 -12.45 -25.91 -14.81
C ARG A 295 -12.48 -27.38 -14.38
N GLY A 296 -11.36 -27.94 -13.96
CA GLY A 296 -11.27 -29.31 -13.45
C GLY A 296 -12.10 -29.57 -12.19
N ARG A 297 -12.46 -28.51 -11.45
CA ARG A 297 -13.38 -28.54 -10.31
C ARG A 297 -14.83 -28.22 -10.71
N GLY A 298 -15.14 -28.13 -12.00
CA GLY A 298 -16.46 -27.78 -12.51
C GLY A 298 -16.83 -26.30 -12.38
N ILE A 299 -15.87 -25.43 -12.04
CA ILE A 299 -16.12 -23.99 -11.93
C ILE A 299 -16.12 -23.37 -13.33
N ARG A 300 -17.24 -22.74 -13.69
CA ARG A 300 -17.38 -22.02 -14.95
C ARG A 300 -16.64 -20.69 -14.89
N LEU A 301 -15.79 -20.44 -15.88
CA LEU A 301 -15.14 -19.15 -16.09
C LEU A 301 -15.91 -18.35 -17.13
N GLU A 302 -16.06 -17.06 -16.86
CA GLU A 302 -16.63 -16.07 -17.78
C GLU A 302 -15.59 -14.99 -18.06
N THR A 303 -15.70 -14.34 -19.20
CA THR A 303 -14.90 -13.13 -19.46
C THR A 303 -15.73 -11.91 -19.07
N LEU A 304 -15.19 -11.10 -18.17
CA LEU A 304 -15.79 -9.82 -17.77
C LEU A 304 -15.00 -8.67 -18.37
N GLY A 305 -15.69 -7.79 -19.10
CA GLY A 305 -15.15 -6.50 -19.50
C GLY A 305 -15.22 -5.51 -18.34
N LEU A 306 -14.09 -4.92 -17.98
CA LEU A 306 -14.05 -3.84 -17.01
C LEU A 306 -14.56 -2.55 -17.65
N ILE A 307 -15.43 -1.83 -16.94
CA ILE A 307 -16.15 -0.66 -17.45
C ILE A 307 -15.30 0.59 -17.38
#